data_AF-A0AA44DD42-F1
#
_entry.id   AF-A0AA44DD42-F1
#
_cell.length_a   1.000
_cell.length_b   1.000
_cell.length_c   1.000
_cell.angle_alpha   90.00
_cell.angle_beta   90.00
_cell.angle_gamma   90.00
#
_symmetry.space_group_name_H-M   'P 1'
#
loop_
_entity.id
_entity.type
_entity.pdbx_description
1 polymer ?
#
loop_
_entity_poly.entity_id
_entity_poly.type
_entity_poly.pdbx_seq_one_letter_code
_entity_poly.pdbx_strand_id
1 'polypeptide(L)'
;MTEPLVPFAPPVRLAALLARRELRLRLVAGDPDTELHWVHTSEMADPYPYLLGGELLLTAGVQLADPEGFVARAAEAGAAALGFGVTPVYDTVPRALAAACARYGLPLVEVEPGTTFAAVARAVWRLMADARLHELRRVTDAQRALAAAAARPGPVPAVL
;
A
#
# COMPACT_ATOMS: atom_id res chain seq x y z
N MET A 1 -0.98 24.10 3.30
CA MET A 1 0.06 23.21 3.86
C MET A 1 -0.69 22.08 4.54
N THR A 2 -0.94 21.00 3.81
CA THR A 2 -1.72 19.85 4.29
C THR A 2 -0.91 19.18 5.39
N GLU A 3 -1.49 19.05 6.57
CA GLU A 3 -0.86 18.33 7.70
C GLU A 3 -0.51 16.92 7.21
N PRO A 4 0.73 16.43 7.39
CA PRO A 4 1.06 15.08 7.01
C PRO A 4 0.15 14.15 7.80
N LEU A 5 -0.69 13.38 7.10
CA LEU A 5 -1.53 12.37 7.70
C LEU A 5 -0.64 11.47 8.55
N VAL A 6 -0.74 11.61 9.87
CA VAL A 6 -0.08 10.69 10.79
C VAL A 6 -0.59 9.31 10.42
N PRO A 7 0.27 8.38 9.96
CA PRO A 7 -0.20 7.09 9.49
C PRO A 7 -0.95 6.37 10.63
N PHE A 8 -2.20 5.97 10.39
CA PHE A 8 -2.99 5.21 11.37
C PHE A 8 -2.28 3.89 11.77
N ALA A 9 -1.39 3.38 10.92
CA ALA A 9 -0.52 2.23 11.15
C ALA A 9 0.78 2.37 10.33
N PRO A 10 1.84 1.59 10.65
CA PRO A 10 3.01 1.49 9.78
C PRO A 10 2.62 1.09 8.35
N PRO A 11 3.33 1.60 7.32
CA PRO A 11 3.06 1.22 5.95
C PRO A 11 3.32 -0.27 5.72
N VAL A 12 2.70 -0.80 4.67
CA VAL A 12 2.89 -2.18 4.23
C VAL A 12 3.43 -2.21 2.81
N ARG A 13 4.41 -3.07 2.54
CA ARG A 13 4.96 -3.17 1.19
C ARG A 13 3.98 -3.85 0.24
N LEU A 14 3.93 -3.36 -1.00
CA LEU A 14 3.15 -3.98 -2.07
C LEU A 14 3.49 -5.48 -2.24
N ALA A 15 4.75 -5.86 -2.09
CA ALA A 15 5.25 -7.23 -2.11
C ALA A 15 4.52 -8.14 -1.12
N ALA A 16 4.21 -7.65 0.08
CA ALA A 16 3.50 -8.41 1.10
C ALA A 16 2.05 -8.70 0.68
N LEU A 17 1.41 -7.77 -0.02
CA LEU A 17 0.09 -7.96 -0.61
C LEU A 17 0.14 -8.94 -1.80
N LEU A 18 1.12 -8.79 -2.69
CA LEU A 18 1.34 -9.69 -3.83
C LEU A 18 1.65 -11.14 -3.41
N ALA A 19 2.25 -11.33 -2.23
CA ALA A 19 2.51 -12.66 -1.68
C ALA A 19 1.24 -13.44 -1.28
N ARG A 20 0.08 -12.76 -1.15
CA ARG A 20 -1.22 -13.38 -0.83
C ARG A 20 -1.81 -14.04 -2.07
N ARG A 21 -1.38 -15.28 -2.35
CA ARG A 21 -1.79 -16.05 -3.55
C ARG A 21 -3.31 -16.18 -3.70
N GLU A 22 -4.05 -16.20 -2.60
CA GLU A 22 -5.53 -16.23 -2.60
C GLU A 22 -6.18 -15.00 -3.25
N LEU A 23 -5.46 -13.87 -3.34
CA LEU A 23 -5.95 -12.65 -3.97
C LEU A 23 -5.71 -12.62 -5.48
N ARG A 24 -4.87 -13.51 -6.04
CA ARG A 24 -4.55 -13.57 -7.47
C ARG A 24 -4.22 -12.19 -8.06
N LEU A 25 -3.27 -11.53 -7.41
CA LEU A 25 -2.75 -10.23 -7.83
C LEU A 25 -1.49 -10.44 -8.66
N ARG A 26 -1.36 -9.68 -9.75
CA ARG A 26 -0.18 -9.72 -10.61
C ARG A 26 0.40 -8.32 -10.75
N LEU A 27 1.67 -8.15 -10.43
CA LEU A 27 2.38 -6.92 -10.73
C LEU A 27 2.63 -6.83 -12.24
N VAL A 28 2.11 -5.78 -12.87
CA VAL A 28 2.23 -5.51 -14.30
C VAL A 28 3.42 -4.57 -14.57
N ALA A 29 3.62 -3.57 -13.70
CA ALA A 29 4.72 -2.62 -13.79
C ALA A 29 5.05 -2.01 -12.42
N GLY A 30 6.27 -1.47 -12.27
CA GLY A 30 6.71 -0.73 -11.09
C GLY A 30 7.42 -1.59 -10.03
N ASP A 31 7.64 -1.00 -8.86
CA ASP A 31 8.41 -1.57 -7.76
C ASP A 31 7.53 -2.33 -6.76
N PRO A 32 7.78 -3.63 -6.49
CA PRO A 32 7.05 -4.35 -5.45
C PRO A 32 7.38 -3.88 -4.03
N ASP A 33 8.49 -3.18 -3.77
CA ASP A 33 8.84 -2.71 -2.44
C ASP A 33 8.17 -1.37 -2.07
N THR A 34 7.35 -0.79 -2.95
CA THR A 34 6.56 0.42 -2.68
C THR A 34 5.71 0.29 -1.42
N GLU A 35 5.77 1.31 -0.57
CA GLU A 35 5.01 1.40 0.67
C GLU A 35 3.58 1.88 0.43
N LEU A 36 2.62 1.11 0.93
CA LEU A 36 1.21 1.42 0.92
C LEU A 36 0.79 1.87 2.32
N HIS A 37 0.13 3.03 2.39
CA HIS A 37 -0.35 3.59 3.65
C HIS A 37 -1.84 3.30 3.89
N TRP A 38 -2.59 3.03 2.82
CA TRP A 38 -3.98 2.58 2.87
C TRP A 38 -4.44 2.13 1.48
N VAL A 39 -5.75 1.87 1.33
CA VAL A 39 -6.38 1.40 0.10
C VAL A 39 -7.68 2.17 -0.12
N HIS A 40 -7.88 2.63 -1.35
CA HIS A 40 -9.08 3.35 -1.76
C HIS A 40 -9.65 2.72 -3.03
N THR A 41 -10.97 2.76 -3.21
CA THR A 41 -11.62 2.31 -4.45
C THR A 41 -12.37 3.49 -5.05
N SER A 42 -12.10 3.79 -6.31
CA SER A 42 -12.78 4.85 -7.05
C SER A 42 -13.04 4.43 -8.49
N GLU A 43 -14.20 4.82 -8.99
CA GLU A 43 -14.57 4.68 -10.41
C GLU A 43 -14.72 6.04 -11.09
N MET A 44 -14.31 7.12 -10.42
CA MET A 44 -14.37 8.47 -10.95
C MET A 44 -13.39 8.64 -12.12
N ALA A 45 -13.82 9.34 -13.18
CA ALA A 45 -12.95 9.67 -14.31
C ALA A 45 -11.71 10.48 -13.90
N ASP A 46 -11.83 11.29 -12.85
CA ASP A 46 -10.73 12.04 -12.24
C ASP A 46 -10.68 11.73 -10.73
N PRO A 47 -9.70 10.94 -10.27
CA PRO A 47 -9.61 10.54 -8.87
C PRO A 47 -8.97 11.61 -7.97
N TYR A 48 -8.26 12.58 -8.55
CA TYR A 48 -7.41 13.53 -7.81
C TYR A 48 -8.10 14.21 -6.60
N PRO A 49 -9.36 14.71 -6.70
CA PRO A 49 -9.98 15.45 -5.59
C PRO A 49 -10.27 14.61 -4.33
N TYR A 50 -10.19 13.28 -4.43
CA TYR A 50 -10.61 12.35 -3.38
C TYR A 50 -9.45 11.60 -2.75
N LEU A 51 -8.23 11.78 -3.29
CA LEU A 51 -7.03 11.13 -2.80
C LEU A 51 -6.32 12.02 -1.79
N LEU A 52 -5.69 11.37 -0.83
CA LEU A 52 -4.92 11.98 0.24
C LEU A 52 -3.42 11.66 0.14
N GLY A 53 -3.05 10.72 -0.72
CA GLY A 53 -1.70 10.23 -0.93
C GLY A 53 -1.42 8.91 -0.19
N GLY A 54 -0.49 8.12 -0.73
CA GLY A 54 -0.05 6.84 -0.18
C GLY A 54 -1.00 5.66 -0.41
N GLU A 55 -2.07 5.84 -1.19
CA GLU A 55 -3.06 4.80 -1.47
C GLU A 55 -2.54 3.75 -2.45
N LEU A 56 -2.96 2.49 -2.23
CA LEU A 56 -3.34 1.64 -3.35
C LEU A 56 -4.73 2.06 -3.85
N LEU A 57 -4.79 2.75 -5.00
CA LEU A 57 -6.04 3.09 -5.67
C LEU A 57 -6.54 1.88 -6.46
N LEU A 58 -7.75 1.40 -6.19
CA LEU A 58 -8.41 0.32 -6.93
C LEU A 58 -9.49 0.88 -7.86
N THR A 59 -9.54 0.39 -9.09
CA THR A 59 -10.55 0.78 -10.09
C THR A 59 -10.82 -0.36 -11.08
N ALA A 60 -12.06 -0.50 -11.52
CA ALA A 60 -12.46 -1.33 -12.64
C ALA A 60 -12.43 -0.57 -13.98
N GLY A 61 -12.07 0.73 -13.95
CA GLY A 61 -11.92 1.57 -15.13
C GLY A 61 -13.25 1.88 -15.82
N VAL A 62 -14.37 1.91 -15.07
CA VAL A 62 -15.72 2.13 -15.63
C VAL A 62 -15.80 3.45 -16.42
N GLN A 63 -15.09 4.48 -15.96
CA GLN A 63 -15.04 5.80 -16.61
C GLN A 63 -13.68 6.11 -17.27
N LEU A 64 -12.86 5.09 -17.53
CA LEU A 64 -11.49 5.26 -18.03
C LEU A 64 -11.48 5.58 -19.54
N ALA A 65 -11.70 6.86 -19.89
CA ALA A 65 -11.63 7.35 -21.26
C ALA A 65 -10.21 7.80 -21.68
N ASP A 66 -9.45 8.37 -20.73
CA ASP A 66 -8.07 8.84 -20.93
C ASP A 66 -7.13 8.18 -19.90
N PRO A 67 -6.51 7.03 -20.24
CA PRO A 67 -5.60 6.34 -19.31
C PRO A 67 -4.38 7.16 -18.90
N GLU A 68 -3.85 8.01 -19.77
CA GLU A 68 -2.66 8.82 -19.45
C GLU A 68 -3.03 9.93 -18.47
N GLY A 69 -4.11 10.67 -18.75
CA GLY A 69 -4.64 11.68 -17.84
C GLY A 69 -5.05 11.09 -16.49
N PHE A 70 -5.73 9.94 -16.47
CA PHE A 70 -6.12 9.29 -15.22
C PHE A 70 -4.90 8.94 -14.35
N VAL A 71 -3.86 8.32 -14.93
CA VAL A 71 -2.64 7.96 -14.18
C VAL A 71 -1.88 9.20 -13.75
N ALA A 72 -1.76 10.21 -14.62
CA ALA A 72 -1.11 11.47 -14.28
C ALA A 72 -1.78 12.12 -13.06
N ARG A 73 -3.11 12.18 -13.04
CA ARG A 73 -3.91 12.74 -11.93
C ARG A 73 -3.77 11.93 -10.65
N ALA A 74 -3.77 10.60 -10.74
CA ALA A 74 -3.57 9.73 -9.58
C ALA A 74 -2.15 9.90 -8.98
N ALA A 75 -1.13 9.94 -9.84
CA ALA A 75 0.25 10.17 -9.42
C ALA A 75 0.45 11.59 -8.85
N GLU A 76 -0.16 12.61 -9.46
CA GLU A 76 -0.15 14.00 -8.97
C GLU A 76 -0.76 14.10 -7.57
N ALA A 77 -1.83 13.33 -7.30
CA ALA A 77 -2.44 13.26 -5.98
C ALA A 77 -1.63 12.44 -4.95
N GLY A 78 -0.53 11.81 -5.37
CA GLY A 78 0.35 11.04 -4.50
C GLY A 78 -0.07 9.59 -4.27
N ALA A 79 -0.90 9.00 -5.14
CA ALA A 79 -1.21 7.57 -5.06
C ALA A 79 0.09 6.74 -5.07
N ALA A 80 0.18 5.73 -4.21
CA ALA A 80 1.34 4.86 -4.12
C ALA A 80 1.34 3.74 -5.17
N ALA A 81 0.16 3.24 -5.55
CA ALA A 81 0.00 2.22 -6.59
C ALA A 81 -1.41 2.23 -7.17
N LEU A 82 -1.57 1.66 -8.37
CA LEU A 82 -2.85 1.43 -9.03
C LEU A 82 -3.14 -0.08 -9.09
N GLY A 83 -4.29 -0.49 -8.59
CA GLY A 83 -4.86 -1.83 -8.79
C GLY A 83 -6.01 -1.78 -9.78
N PHE A 84 -5.87 -2.50 -10.89
CA PHE A 84 -6.85 -2.52 -11.97
C PHE A 84 -7.59 -3.86 -12.00
N GLY A 85 -8.89 -3.82 -11.70
CA GLY A 85 -9.78 -4.96 -11.88
C GLY A 85 -10.14 -5.11 -13.34
N VAL A 86 -9.76 -6.22 -13.96
CA VAL A 86 -10.05 -6.42 -15.39
C VAL A 86 -11.54 -6.61 -15.58
N THR A 87 -12.20 -7.52 -14.86
CA THR A 87 -13.65 -7.75 -15.03
C THR A 87 -14.53 -6.85 -14.17
N PRO A 88 -15.75 -6.50 -14.64
CA PRO A 88 -16.39 -6.96 -15.88
C PRO A 88 -16.15 -6.06 -17.10
N VAL A 89 -15.49 -4.91 -16.95
CA VAL A 89 -15.41 -3.89 -18.01
C VAL A 89 -14.33 -4.23 -19.06
N TYR A 90 -13.27 -4.90 -18.64
CA TYR A 90 -12.12 -5.28 -19.46
C TYR A 90 -11.81 -6.77 -19.33
N ASP A 91 -11.07 -7.32 -20.29
CA ASP A 91 -10.53 -8.69 -20.19
C ASP A 91 -9.08 -8.70 -19.72
N THR A 92 -8.36 -7.60 -19.95
CA THR A 92 -6.95 -7.41 -19.60
C THR A 92 -6.69 -5.94 -19.27
N VAL A 93 -5.57 -5.64 -18.60
CA VAL A 93 -5.17 -4.25 -18.37
C VAL A 93 -4.91 -3.55 -19.73
N PRO A 94 -5.54 -2.40 -20.02
CA PRO A 94 -5.27 -1.65 -21.23
C PRO A 94 -3.78 -1.30 -21.36
N ARG A 95 -3.19 -1.54 -22.54
CA ARG A 95 -1.76 -1.26 -22.79
C ARG A 95 -1.40 0.21 -22.55
N ALA A 96 -2.31 1.12 -22.90
CA ALA A 96 -2.14 2.55 -22.65
C ALA A 96 -2.05 2.88 -21.16
N LEU A 97 -2.83 2.20 -20.31
CA LEU A 97 -2.77 2.35 -18.86
C LEU A 97 -1.44 1.85 -18.31
N ALA A 98 -0.98 0.67 -18.74
CA ALA A 98 0.32 0.13 -18.33
C ALA A 98 1.49 1.02 -18.75
N ALA A 99 1.46 1.56 -19.97
CA ALA A 99 2.46 2.50 -20.45
C ALA A 99 2.46 3.81 -19.65
N ALA A 100 1.29 4.34 -19.33
CA ALA A 100 1.16 5.54 -18.49
C ALA A 100 1.70 5.27 -17.07
N CYS A 101 1.31 4.18 -16.42
CA CYS A 101 1.83 3.78 -15.11
C CYS A 101 3.36 3.71 -15.09
N ALA A 102 3.97 3.08 -16.11
CA ALA A 102 5.42 3.04 -16.24
C ALA A 102 6.05 4.44 -16.41
N ARG A 103 5.42 5.32 -17.20
CA ARG A 103 5.88 6.70 -17.44
C ARG A 103 5.87 7.56 -16.17
N TYR A 104 4.81 7.44 -15.38
CA TYR A 104 4.63 8.22 -14.14
C TYR A 104 5.23 7.53 -12.90
N GLY A 105 5.86 6.36 -13.06
CA GLY A 105 6.46 5.62 -11.97
C GLY A 105 5.44 5.08 -10.95
N LEU A 106 4.18 4.91 -11.36
CA LEU A 106 3.10 4.39 -10.51
C LEU A 106 3.01 2.87 -10.68
N PRO A 107 3.33 2.05 -9.66
CA PRO A 107 3.17 0.61 -9.73
C PRO A 107 1.76 0.21 -10.12
N LEU A 108 1.66 -0.76 -11.02
CA LEU A 108 0.39 -1.24 -11.56
C LEU A 108 0.22 -2.72 -11.23
N VAL A 109 -0.88 -3.03 -10.57
CA VAL A 109 -1.28 -4.38 -10.21
C VAL A 109 -2.57 -4.73 -10.94
N GLU A 110 -2.59 -5.89 -11.56
CA GLU A 110 -3.81 -6.48 -12.08
C GLU A 110 -4.51 -7.28 -10.97
N VAL A 111 -5.82 -7.07 -10.84
CA VAL A 111 -6.71 -7.84 -9.97
C VAL A 111 -7.50 -8.81 -10.86
N GLU A 112 -7.17 -10.09 -10.77
CA GLU A 112 -7.76 -11.12 -11.63
C GLU A 112 -9.27 -11.35 -11.35
N PRO A 113 -10.03 -11.86 -12.35
CA PRO A 113 -11.46 -12.13 -12.22
C PRO A 113 -11.81 -13.03 -11.03
N GLY A 114 -12.76 -12.60 -10.19
CA GLY A 114 -13.23 -13.32 -9.00
C GLY A 114 -12.55 -12.88 -7.70
N THR A 115 -11.54 -12.00 -7.75
CA THR A 115 -11.05 -11.30 -6.57
C THR A 115 -11.80 -9.98 -6.45
N THR A 116 -12.47 -9.75 -5.32
CA THR A 116 -13.18 -8.48 -5.08
C THR A 116 -12.23 -7.43 -4.54
N PHE A 117 -12.46 -6.15 -4.86
CA PHE A 117 -11.72 -5.04 -4.25
C PHE A 117 -11.88 -5.02 -2.72
N ALA A 118 -13.02 -5.46 -2.19
CA ALA A 118 -13.20 -5.64 -0.75
C ALA A 118 -12.23 -6.69 -0.16
N ALA A 119 -11.93 -7.77 -0.88
CA ALA A 119 -10.96 -8.78 -0.43
C ALA A 119 -9.53 -8.20 -0.43
N VAL A 120 -9.16 -7.44 -1.47
CA VAL A 120 -7.87 -6.73 -1.53
C VAL A 120 -7.76 -5.72 -0.38
N ALA A 121 -8.79 -4.89 -0.20
CA ALA A 121 -8.81 -3.88 0.85
C ALA A 121 -8.68 -4.52 2.24
N ARG A 122 -9.44 -5.58 2.53
CA ARG A 122 -9.34 -6.32 3.78
C ARG A 122 -7.95 -6.91 4.01
N ALA A 123 -7.26 -7.36 2.95
CA ALA A 123 -5.90 -7.87 3.07
C ALA A 123 -4.90 -6.76 3.43
N VAL A 124 -5.00 -5.59 2.79
CA VAL A 124 -4.20 -4.40 3.15
C VAL A 124 -4.42 -4.03 4.62
N TRP A 125 -5.68 -3.89 5.05
CA TRP A 125 -6.00 -3.58 6.45
C TRP A 125 -5.44 -4.59 7.45
N ARG A 126 -5.50 -5.89 7.12
CA ARG A 126 -4.91 -6.94 7.96
C ARG A 126 -3.39 -6.82 8.05
N LEU A 127 -2.71 -6.60 6.93
CA LEU A 127 -1.26 -6.41 6.92
C LEU A 127 -0.85 -5.19 7.78
N MET A 128 -1.62 -4.10 7.68
CA MET A 128 -1.36 -2.89 8.47
C MET A 128 -1.59 -3.12 9.97
N ALA A 129 -2.67 -3.82 10.33
CA ALA A 129 -2.96 -4.18 11.72
C ALA A 129 -1.86 -5.10 12.29
N ASP A 130 -1.40 -6.08 11.50
CA ASP A 130 -0.30 -6.96 11.87
C ASP A 130 1.00 -6.15 12.05
N ALA A 131 1.34 -5.25 11.12
CA ALA A 131 2.51 -4.39 11.22
C ALA A 131 2.48 -3.52 12.49
N ARG A 132 1.32 -2.94 12.82
CA ARG A 132 1.13 -2.17 14.04
C ARG A 132 1.37 -3.00 15.30
N LEU A 133 0.86 -4.23 15.34
CA LEU A 133 1.05 -5.13 16.47
C LEU A 133 2.52 -5.56 16.64
N HIS A 134 3.22 -5.84 15.55
CA HIS A 134 4.65 -6.16 15.58
C HIS A 134 5.48 -4.99 16.13
N GLU A 135 5.17 -3.77 15.73
CA GLU A 135 5.88 -2.58 16.21
C GLU A 135 5.67 -2.37 17.72
N LEU A 136 4.43 -2.50 18.21
CA LEU A 136 4.13 -2.39 19.64
C LEU A 136 4.83 -3.48 20.47
N ARG A 137 4.91 -4.71 19.95
CA ARG A 137 5.65 -5.81 20.59
C ARG A 137 7.14 -5.50 20.66
N ARG A 138 7.74 -5.02 19.57
CA ARG A 138 9.16 -4.64 19.49
C ARG A 138 9.54 -3.61 20.55
N VAL A 139 8.72 -2.57 20.71
CA VAL A 139 8.94 -1.53 21.74
C VAL A 139 8.86 -2.14 23.14
N THR A 140 7.85 -2.96 23.40
CA THR A 140 7.63 -3.61 24.70
C THR A 140 8.80 -4.54 25.06
N ASP A 141 9.28 -5.33 24.11
CA ASP A 141 10.39 -6.26 24.33
C ASP A 141 11.70 -5.52 24.58
N ALA A 142 11.95 -4.41 23.88
CA ALA A 142 13.10 -3.54 24.15
C ALA A 142 13.06 -2.94 25.56
N GLN A 143 11.89 -2.45 26.00
CA GLN A 143 11.71 -1.92 27.36
C GLN A 143 11.95 -3.00 28.44
N ARG A 144 11.43 -4.21 28.23
CA ARG A 144 11.67 -5.35 29.15
C ARG A 144 13.14 -5.72 29.21
N ALA A 145 13.83 -5.75 28.06
CA ALA A 145 15.25 -6.06 28.01
C ALA A 145 16.09 -5.02 28.80
N LEU A 146 15.77 -3.72 28.65
CA LEU A 146 16.41 -2.65 29.40
C LEU A 146 16.14 -2.74 30.91
N ALA A 147 14.88 -2.97 31.31
CA ALA A 147 14.51 -3.11 32.71
C ALA A 147 15.20 -4.33 33.36
N ALA A 148 15.25 -5.47 32.65
CA ALA A 148 15.94 -6.67 33.10
C ALA A 148 17.46 -6.43 33.25
N ALA A 149 18.09 -5.68 32.33
CA ALA A 149 19.51 -5.34 32.42
C ALA A 149 19.81 -4.42 33.63
N ALA A 150 18.97 -3.41 33.88
CA ALA A 150 19.11 -2.49 35.01
C ALA A 150 18.90 -3.16 36.38
N ALA A 151 18.10 -4.23 36.44
CA ALA A 151 17.83 -4.99 37.67
C ALA A 151 18.90 -6.05 38.00
N ARG A 152 19.93 -6.25 37.15
CA ARG A 152 21.02 -7.21 37.44
C ARG A 152 21.88 -6.70 38.60
N PRO A 153 22.16 -7.52 39.63
CA PRO A 153 23.07 -7.13 40.70
C PRO A 153 24.50 -7.03 40.18
N GLY A 154 25.13 -5.87 40.36
CA GLY A 154 26.53 -5.63 39.98
C GLY A 154 26.82 -4.14 39.76
N PRO A 155 27.07 -3.35 40.82
CA PRO A 155 27.59 -2.00 40.68
C PRO A 155 28.94 -2.09 39.98
N VAL A 156 29.18 -1.22 39.00
CA VAL A 156 30.48 -1.00 38.38
C VAL A 156 31.48 -0.74 39.52
N PRO A 157 32.49 -1.60 39.75
CA PRO A 157 33.60 -1.23 40.60
C PRO A 157 34.34 -0.10 39.89
N ALA A 158 34.55 0.99 40.63
CA ALA A 158 35.24 2.18 40.18
C ALA A 158 36.53 1.84 39.43
N VAL A 159 36.75 2.57 38.33
CA VAL A 159 38.08 2.76 37.75
C VAL A 159 38.93 3.42 38.84
N LEU A 160 39.81 2.62 39.44
CA LEU A 160 41.03 3.08 40.11
C LEU A 160 42.21 2.72 39.22
#